data_AF-A0A164AKN0-F1
#
_entry.id   AF-A0A164AKN0-F1
#
_cell.length_a   1.000
_cell.length_b   1.000
_cell.length_c   1.000
_cell.angle_alpha   90.00
_cell.angle_beta   90.00
_cell.angle_gamma   90.00
#
_symmetry.space_group_name_H-M   'P 1'
#
loop_
_entity.id
_entity.type
_entity.pdbx_description
1 polymer ?
#
loop_
_entity_poly.entity_id
_entity_poly.type
_entity_poly.pdbx_seq_one_letter_code
_entity_poly.pdbx_strand_id
1 'polypeptide(L)'
;MEWDTILSKYEGSRITVWIEDLSGEEQTQPKPFTLFKTALTEDRAYLKFYFNAAQFLSVPLFDESLTKLERSQARNCFVSHDPKANLRYHIYFEERV
;
A
#
# COMPACT_ATOMS: atom_id res chain seq x y z
N MET A 1 7.34 6.22 11.62
CA MET A 1 7.75 6.68 10.28
C MET A 1 6.66 7.58 9.71
N GLU A 2 6.99 8.71 9.09
CA GLU A 2 6.00 9.63 8.50
C GLU A 2 5.60 9.16 7.09
N TRP A 3 4.73 8.14 7.07
CA TRP A 3 4.30 7.46 5.85
C TRP A 3 3.59 8.40 4.86
N ASP A 4 2.77 9.32 5.36
CA ASP A 4 2.09 10.34 4.55
C ASP A 4 3.09 11.19 3.75
N THR A 5 4.15 11.65 4.41
CA THR A 5 5.17 12.50 3.79
C THR A 5 5.98 11.71 2.76
N ILE A 6 6.40 10.49 3.10
CA ILE A 6 7.18 9.62 2.20
C ILE A 6 6.40 9.28 0.94
N LEU A 7 5.09 9.04 1.06
CA LEU A 7 4.26 8.53 -0.02
C LEU A 7 3.54 9.62 -0.81
N SER A 8 3.42 10.84 -0.27
CA SER A 8 2.83 12.01 -0.96
C SER A 8 3.41 12.26 -2.36
N LYS A 9 4.69 11.98 -2.58
CA LYS A 9 5.35 12.14 -3.88
C LYS A 9 4.80 11.22 -4.98
N TYR A 10 4.11 10.13 -4.61
CA TYR A 10 3.48 9.21 -5.54
C TYR A 10 2.02 9.56 -5.83
N GLU A 11 1.44 10.57 -5.19
CA GLU A 11 0.07 11.00 -5.48
C GLU A 11 -0.06 11.42 -6.94
N GLY A 12 -1.18 11.09 -7.58
CA GLY A 12 -1.42 11.19 -9.01
C GLY A 12 -0.73 10.13 -9.89
N SER A 13 0.15 9.28 -9.35
CA SER A 13 0.79 8.22 -10.14
C SER A 13 -0.11 6.99 -10.31
N ARG A 14 0.25 6.14 -11.28
CA ARG A 14 -0.32 4.79 -11.36
C ARG A 14 0.30 3.92 -10.27
N ILE A 15 -0.54 3.12 -9.64
CA ILE A 15 -0.16 2.10 -8.67
C ILE A 15 -0.77 0.77 -9.06
N THR A 16 -0.09 -0.31 -8.74
CA THR A 16 -0.66 -1.66 -8.80
C THR A 16 -0.82 -2.18 -7.38
N VAL A 17 -2.05 -2.56 -7.02
CA VAL A 17 -2.41 -3.10 -5.72
C VAL A 17 -2.55 -4.60 -5.84
N TRP A 18 -1.88 -5.34 -4.97
CA TRP A 18 -2.01 -6.78 -4.84
C TRP A 18 -2.15 -7.14 -3.37
N ILE A 19 -3.17 -7.93 -3.04
CA ILE A 19 -3.40 -8.44 -1.69
C ILE A 19 -3.19 -9.95 -1.76
N GLU A 20 -2.07 -10.39 -1.21
CA GLU A 20 -1.70 -11.80 -1.11
C GLU A 20 -2.36 -12.40 0.14
N ASP A 21 -3.08 -13.50 -0.05
CA ASP A 21 -3.65 -14.29 1.03
C ASP A 21 -2.67 -15.41 1.41
N LEU A 22 -2.22 -15.42 2.66
CA LEU A 22 -1.22 -16.36 3.16
C LEU A 22 -1.84 -17.62 3.78
N SER A 23 -3.17 -17.75 3.78
CA SER A 23 -3.89 -18.94 4.25
C SER A 23 -3.86 -20.11 3.24
N GLY A 24 -3.55 -19.82 1.97
CA GLY A 24 -3.57 -20.79 0.87
C GLY A 24 -4.86 -20.80 0.04
N GLU A 25 -5.80 -19.87 0.31
CA GLU A 25 -6.97 -19.63 -0.55
C GLU A 25 -6.60 -18.97 -1.90
N GLU A 26 -7.59 -18.85 -2.79
CA GLU A 26 -7.42 -18.27 -4.12
C GLU A 26 -6.93 -16.82 -4.04
N GLN A 27 -5.81 -16.55 -4.69
CA GLN A 27 -5.15 -15.25 -4.63
C GLN A 27 -5.91 -14.18 -5.42
N THR A 28 -5.94 -12.96 -4.88
CA THR A 28 -6.37 -11.82 -5.68
C THR A 28 -5.38 -11.56 -6.80
N GLN A 29 -5.88 -11.13 -7.95
CA GLN A 29 -5.03 -10.65 -9.03
C GLN A 29 -4.60 -9.20 -8.76
N PRO A 30 -3.36 -8.81 -9.09
CA PRO A 30 -2.92 -7.42 -9.05
C PRO A 30 -3.83 -6.53 -9.90
N LYS A 31 -4.28 -5.39 -9.33
CA LYS A 31 -5.18 -4.45 -10.00
C LYS A 31 -4.56 -3.06 -10.09
N PRO A 32 -4.59 -2.42 -11.27
CA PRO A 32 -4.08 -1.06 -11.43
C PRO A 32 -5.09 -0.03 -10.93
N PHE A 33 -4.58 1.03 -10.30
CA PHE A 33 -5.33 2.21 -9.87
C PHE A 33 -4.51 3.48 -10.09
N THR A 34 -5.15 4.64 -10.02
CA THR A 34 -4.46 5.92 -9.84
C THR A 34 -4.48 6.25 -8.35
N LEU A 35 -3.32 6.55 -7.76
CA LEU A 35 -3.25 6.99 -6.38
C LEU A 35 -3.73 8.44 -6.30
N PHE A 36 -4.94 8.68 -5.82
CA PHE A 36 -5.46 10.03 -5.66
C PHE A 36 -4.75 10.78 -4.53
N LYS A 37 -4.66 10.16 -3.34
CA LYS A 37 -3.89 10.67 -2.20
C LYS A 37 -3.61 9.57 -1.18
N THR A 38 -2.75 9.86 -0.21
CA THR A 38 -2.57 9.04 1.00
C THR A 38 -3.03 9.79 2.25
N ALA A 39 -3.50 9.07 3.26
CA ALA A 39 -3.79 9.67 4.56
C ALA A 39 -3.67 8.66 5.70
N LEU A 40 -3.09 9.06 6.82
CA LEU A 40 -3.11 8.27 8.05
C LEU A 40 -4.47 8.40 8.75
N THR A 41 -4.87 7.35 9.46
CA THR A 41 -5.94 7.44 10.46
C THR A 41 -5.49 8.26 11.67
N GLU A 42 -6.44 8.74 12.48
CA GLU A 42 -6.16 9.57 13.66
C GLU A 42 -5.24 8.86 14.66
N ASP A 43 -5.44 7.55 14.84
CA ASP A 43 -4.61 6.67 15.68
C ASP A 43 -3.31 6.23 15.01
N ARG A 44 -3.09 6.61 13.74
CA ARG A 44 -1.97 6.22 12.88
C ARG A 44 -1.77 4.71 12.73
N ALA A 45 -2.80 3.91 13.04
CA ALA A 45 -2.75 2.46 12.91
C ALA A 45 -2.94 1.98 11.46
N TYR A 46 -3.52 2.83 10.60
CA TYR A 46 -3.76 2.50 9.20
C TYR A 46 -3.35 3.65 8.28
N LEU A 47 -2.93 3.26 7.08
CA LEU A 47 -2.72 4.15 5.96
C LEU A 47 -3.79 3.92 4.90
N LYS A 48 -4.47 4.97 4.51
CA LYS A 48 -5.48 4.96 3.46
C LYS A 48 -4.84 5.34 2.13
N PHE A 49 -4.97 4.46 1.14
CA PHE A 49 -4.63 4.70 -0.25
C PHE A 49 -5.90 5.02 -1.02
N TYR A 50 -6.13 6.30 -1.29
CA TYR A 50 -7.33 6.73 -2.02
C TYR A 50 -7.14 6.47 -3.51
N PHE A 51 -8.12 5.83 -4.14
CA PHE A 51 -8.17 5.65 -5.60
C PHE A 51 -8.96 6.78 -6.27
N ASN A 52 -9.82 7.45 -5.50
CA ASN A 52 -10.54 8.69 -5.85
C ASN A 52 -11.01 9.37 -4.56
N ALA A 53 -11.91 10.35 -4.67
CA ALA A 53 -12.40 11.11 -3.51
C ALA A 53 -13.16 10.27 -2.47
N ALA A 54 -13.77 9.14 -2.86
CA ALA A 54 -14.65 8.35 -2.01
C ALA A 54 -14.14 6.93 -1.73
N GLN A 55 -13.35 6.35 -2.64
CA GLN A 55 -12.87 4.98 -2.54
C GLN A 55 -11.41 4.94 -2.12
N PHE A 56 -11.11 4.13 -1.11
CA PHE A 56 -9.75 3.90 -0.64
C PHE A 56 -9.56 2.46 -0.17
N LEU A 57 -8.32 1.99 -0.22
CA LEU A 57 -7.88 0.81 0.50
C LEU A 57 -7.27 1.24 1.84
N SER A 58 -7.73 0.65 2.93
CA SER A 58 -7.15 0.86 4.27
C SER A 58 -6.15 -0.25 4.56
N VAL A 59 -4.87 0.11 4.69
CA VAL A 59 -3.79 -0.84 4.91
C VAL A 59 -3.28 -0.68 6.35
N PRO A 60 -3.26 -1.74 7.17
CA PRO A 60 -2.73 -1.66 8.53
C PRO A 60 -1.23 -1.37 8.51
N LEU A 61 -0.77 -0.61 9.50
CA LEU A 61 0.63 -0.29 9.74
C LEU A 61 1.13 -1.01 10.99
N PHE A 62 2.33 -1.55 10.87
CA PHE A 62 3.04 -2.26 11.91
C PHE A 62 4.48 -1.72 12.03
N ASP A 63 5.31 -2.38 12.83
CA ASP A 63 6.74 -2.06 12.90
C ASP A 63 7.49 -2.38 11.59
N GLU A 64 8.77 -2.05 11.55
CA GLU A 64 9.62 -2.16 10.35
C GLU A 64 9.82 -3.61 9.87
N SER A 65 9.52 -4.62 10.71
CA SER A 65 9.58 -6.02 10.29
C SER A 65 8.39 -6.43 9.42
N LEU A 66 7.25 -5.74 9.58
CA LEU A 66 5.98 -6.06 8.93
C LEU A 66 5.51 -4.98 7.96
N THR A 67 5.94 -3.73 8.13
CA THR A 67 5.61 -2.62 7.24
C THR A 67 6.86 -1.89 6.78
N LYS A 68 7.08 -1.85 5.45
CA LYS A 68 8.29 -1.25 4.87
C LYS A 68 8.06 -0.76 3.43
N LEU A 69 8.91 0.17 3.01
CA LEU A 69 9.02 0.60 1.62
C LEU A 69 10.22 -0.08 0.99
N GLU A 70 9.96 -1.14 0.22
CA GLU A 70 10.99 -1.83 -0.55
C GLU A 70 11.35 -1.01 -1.79
N ARG A 71 12.63 -0.68 -1.94
CA ARG A 71 13.16 0.01 -3.10
C ARG A 71 13.91 -0.99 -3.96
N SER A 72 13.28 -1.48 -5.02
CA SER A 72 13.96 -2.32 -6.02
C SER A 72 14.50 -1.46 -7.17
N GLN A 73 15.46 -1.98 -7.93
CA GLN A 73 15.99 -1.29 -9.12
C GLN A 73 14.92 -0.98 -10.19
N ALA A 74 13.78 -1.67 -10.17
CA ALA A 74 12.72 -1.54 -11.17
C ALA A 74 11.51 -0.73 -10.69
N ARG A 75 11.20 -0.76 -9.39
CA ARG A 75 10.02 -0.07 -8.80
C ARG A 75 10.08 -0.02 -7.28
N ASN A 76 9.48 1.03 -6.71
CA ASN A 76 9.22 1.12 -5.28
C ASN A 76 7.96 0.33 -4.93
N CYS A 77 7.95 -0.34 -3.78
CA CYS A 77 6.82 -1.13 -3.31
C CYS A 77 6.59 -0.89 -1.82
N PHE A 78 5.41 -0.39 -1.46
CA PHE A 78 4.98 -0.40 -0.07
C PHE A 78 4.42 -1.78 0.25
N VAL A 79 4.95 -2.40 1.29
CA VAL A 79 4.52 -3.72 1.76
C VAL A 79 4.07 -3.61 3.21
N SER A 80 2.90 -4.15 3.51
CA SER A 80 2.46 -4.36 4.89
C SER A 80 1.91 -5.77 5.07
N HIS A 81 2.37 -6.48 6.10
CA HIS A 81 1.92 -7.82 6.43
C HIS A 81 1.06 -7.77 7.70
N ASP A 82 -0.19 -8.19 7.60
CA ASP A 82 -1.13 -8.37 8.70
C ASP A 82 -1.17 -9.85 9.11
N PRO A 83 -0.48 -10.23 10.21
CA PRO A 83 -0.41 -11.62 10.63
C PRO A 83 -1.74 -12.13 11.22
N LYS A 84 -2.63 -11.23 11.68
CA LYS A 84 -3.92 -11.63 12.24
C LYS A 84 -4.90 -12.01 11.14
N ALA A 85 -4.87 -11.27 10.03
CA ALA A 85 -5.70 -11.54 8.87
C ALA A 85 -5.07 -12.56 7.89
N ASN A 86 -3.79 -12.93 8.07
CA ASN A 86 -3.01 -13.67 7.08
C ASN A 86 -2.99 -12.98 5.71
N LEU A 87 -2.91 -11.65 5.69
CA LEU A 87 -2.89 -10.86 4.45
C LEU A 87 -1.58 -10.10 4.31
N ARG A 88 -1.05 -10.04 3.09
CA ARG A 88 0.06 -9.17 2.74
C ARG A 88 -0.36 -8.20 1.63
N TYR A 89 -0.26 -6.92 1.93
CA TYR A 89 -0.62 -5.83 1.03
C TYR A 89 0.62 -5.37 0.29
N HIS A 90 0.57 -5.38 -1.03
CA HIS A 90 1.61 -4.86 -1.92
C HIS A 90 1.06 -3.70 -2.74
N ILE A 91 1.70 -2.53 -2.62
CA ILE A 91 1.39 -1.34 -3.41
C ILE A 91 2.63 -0.98 -4.21
N TYR A 92 2.63 -1.37 -5.49
CA TYR A 92 3.71 -1.04 -6.41
C TYR A 92 3.47 0.34 -7.00
N PHE A 93 4.45 1.23 -6.87
CA PHE A 93 4.40 2.56 -7.46
C PHE A 93 5.11 2.55 -8.82
N GLU A 94 4.41 3.00 -9.86
CA GLU A 94 5.03 3.28 -11.16
C GLU A 94 5.74 4.65 -11.06
N GLU A 95 7.00 4.73 -11.51
CA GLU A 95 7.68 6.02 -11.57
C GLU A 95 6.96 6.95 -12.55
N ARG A 96 6.83 8.23 -12.18
CA ARG A 96 6.32 9.26 -13.09
C ARG A 96 7.32 9.40 -14.24
N VAL A 97 6.88 9.14 -15.47
CA VAL A 97 7.59 9.54 -16.69
C VAL A 97 7.61 11.05 -16.79
#